data_AF-A0A9D2H1X9-F1
#
_entry.id   AF-A0A9D2H1X9-F1
#
_cell.length_a   1.000
_cell.length_b   1.000
_cell.length_c   1.000
_cell.angle_alpha   90.00
_cell.angle_beta   90.00
_cell.angle_gamma   90.00
#
_symmetry.space_group_name_H-M   'P 1'
#
loop_
_entity.id
_entity.type
_entity.pdbx_description
1 polymer ?
#
loop_
_entity_poly.entity_id
_entity_poly.type
_entity_poly.pdbx_seq_one_letter_code
_entity_poly.pdbx_strand_id
1 'polypeptide(L)'
;MGYELSLSRPRFLRVRRGMTLETIARAYCLPPRVLAAFNGLKQEPERGEVLLLPEGGNLYEVRGGETKALLSGSEQTFEEKNCTKRLYPTQKVLL
;
A
#
# COMPACT_ATOMS: atom_id res chain seq x y z
N MET A 1 20.13 -15.85 -26.04
CA MET A 1 18.81 -16.29 -25.54
C MET A 1 18.72 -15.89 -24.07
N GLY A 2 18.21 -14.70 -23.79
CA GLY A 2 18.04 -14.22 -22.40
C GLY A 2 16.71 -14.75 -21.86
N TYR A 3 16.73 -15.35 -20.68
CA TYR A 3 15.51 -15.65 -19.95
C TYR A 3 15.00 -14.36 -19.29
N GLU A 4 13.78 -13.96 -19.61
CA GLU A 4 13.11 -12.85 -18.94
C GLU A 4 12.40 -13.42 -17.69
N LEU A 5 12.86 -13.04 -16.51
CA LEU A 5 12.22 -13.44 -15.26
C LEU A 5 11.01 -12.54 -15.01
N SER A 6 9.80 -13.04 -15.29
CA SER A 6 8.56 -12.36 -14.91
C SER A 6 8.15 -12.78 -13.49
N LEU A 7 8.41 -11.89 -12.52
CA LEU A 7 7.89 -12.06 -11.17
C LEU A 7 6.46 -11.50 -11.12
N SER A 8 5.47 -12.39 -11.13
CA SER A 8 4.08 -11.99 -10.94
C SER A 8 3.80 -11.69 -9.47
N ARG A 9 3.23 -10.52 -9.19
CA ARG A 9 2.74 -10.21 -7.85
C ARG A 9 1.54 -11.10 -7.52
N PRO A 10 1.51 -11.74 -6.33
CA PRO A 10 0.34 -12.50 -5.92
C PRO A 10 -0.86 -11.57 -5.70
N ARG A 11 -2.05 -12.02 -6.09
CA ARG A 11 -3.31 -11.28 -5.89
C ARG A 11 -3.96 -11.54 -4.53
N PHE A 12 -3.61 -12.65 -3.90
CA PHE A 12 -4.21 -13.09 -2.64
C PHE A 12 -3.11 -13.51 -1.66
N LEU A 13 -3.32 -13.21 -0.39
CA LEU A 13 -2.46 -13.65 0.71
C LEU A 13 -3.32 -14.23 1.82
N ARG A 14 -3.00 -15.47 2.25
CA ARG A 14 -3.57 -16.05 3.47
C ARG A 14 -2.73 -15.68 4.68
N VAL A 15 -3.34 -15.01 5.65
CA VAL A 15 -2.68 -14.50 6.86
C VAL A 15 -2.24 -15.67 7.74
N ARG A 16 -0.97 -15.64 8.16
CA ARG A 16 -0.34 -16.66 9.02
C ARG A 16 -0.09 -16.09 10.41
N ARG A 17 0.11 -16.98 11.39
CA ARG A 17 0.44 -16.59 12.77
C ARG A 17 1.67 -15.67 12.78
N GLY A 18 1.57 -14.54 13.47
CA GLY A 18 2.65 -13.54 13.59
C GLY A 18 2.70 -12.52 12.46
N MET A 19 1.85 -12.63 11.43
CA MET A 19 1.66 -11.56 10.47
C MET A 19 0.76 -10.47 11.05
N THR A 20 1.15 -9.22 10.84
CA THR A 20 0.35 -8.02 11.10
C THR A 20 0.12 -7.25 9.82
N LEU A 21 -0.87 -6.37 9.80
CA LEU A 21 -1.13 -5.46 8.68
C LEU A 21 0.14 -4.69 8.27
N GLU A 22 0.89 -4.18 9.24
CA GLU A 22 2.17 -3.48 9.04
C GLU A 22 3.20 -4.36 8.33
N THR A 23 3.40 -5.60 8.80
CA THR A 23 4.38 -6.52 8.21
C THR A 23 4.00 -6.92 6.78
N ILE A 24 2.71 -7.14 6.53
CA ILE A 24 2.19 -7.49 5.21
C ILE A 24 2.34 -6.31 4.26
N ALA A 25 1.86 -5.13 4.65
CA ALA A 25 1.94 -3.93 3.80
C ALA A 25 3.39 -3.61 3.42
N ARG A 26 4.33 -3.72 4.37
CA ARG A 26 5.76 -3.57 4.10
C ARG A 26 6.28 -4.59 3.08
N ALA A 27 5.92 -5.86 3.21
CA ALA A 27 6.37 -6.91 2.29
C ALA A 27 5.89 -6.68 0.85
N TYR A 28 4.75 -6.02 0.68
CA TYR A 28 4.15 -5.72 -0.63
C TYR A 28 4.30 -4.26 -1.07
N CYS A 29 5.13 -3.47 -0.37
CA CYS A 29 5.37 -2.05 -0.67
C CYS A 29 4.08 -1.21 -0.71
N LEU A 30 3.21 -1.39 0.27
CA LEU A 30 1.95 -0.66 0.43
C LEU A 30 1.97 0.18 1.71
N PRO A 31 1.29 1.33 1.73
CA PRO A 31 0.88 1.93 2.99
C PRO A 31 -0.12 0.99 3.70
N PRO A 32 0.04 0.72 5.01
CA PRO A 32 -0.89 -0.14 5.76
C PRO A 32 -2.35 0.31 5.65
N ARG A 33 -2.58 1.63 5.62
CA ARG A 33 -3.92 2.22 5.47
C ARG A 33 -4.59 1.85 4.14
N VAL A 34 -3.82 1.78 3.05
CA VAL A 34 -4.35 1.43 1.72
C VAL A 34 -4.71 -0.04 1.70
N LEU A 35 -3.85 -0.91 2.24
CA LEU A 35 -4.14 -2.33 2.34
C LEU A 35 -5.39 -2.60 3.21
N ALA A 36 -5.54 -1.90 4.33
CA ALA A 36 -6.71 -2.00 5.19
C ALA A 36 -7.99 -1.52 4.49
N ALA A 37 -7.95 -0.32 3.87
CA ALA A 37 -9.09 0.23 3.16
C ALA A 37 -9.53 -0.68 2.01
N PHE A 38 -8.57 -1.20 1.23
CA PHE A 38 -8.83 -2.10 0.12
C PHE A 38 -9.50 -3.42 0.56
N ASN A 39 -9.18 -3.91 1.76
CA ASN A 39 -9.76 -5.13 2.33
C ASN A 39 -10.92 -4.87 3.30
N GLY A 40 -11.35 -3.62 3.49
CA GLY A 40 -12.41 -3.26 4.45
C GLY A 40 -12.06 -3.57 5.91
N LEU A 41 -10.77 -3.65 6.26
CA LEU A 41 -10.32 -4.00 7.60
C LEU A 41 -10.57 -2.85 8.58
N LYS A 42 -11.18 -3.17 9.72
CA LYS A 42 -11.37 -2.25 10.86
C LYS A 42 -10.41 -2.51 12.03
N GLN A 43 -9.75 -3.67 12.00
CA GLN A 43 -8.81 -4.16 13.01
C GLN A 43 -7.70 -4.96 12.31
N GLU A 44 -6.72 -5.44 13.08
CA GLU A 44 -5.69 -6.34 12.55
C GLU A 44 -6.30 -7.59 11.93
N PRO A 45 -5.78 -8.07 10.79
CA PRO A 45 -6.30 -9.26 10.16
C PRO A 45 -5.96 -10.51 10.99
N GLU A 46 -6.92 -11.43 11.07
CA GLU A 46 -6.81 -12.64 11.87
C GLU A 46 -6.15 -13.78 11.11
N ARG A 47 -5.61 -14.75 11.87
CA ARG A 47 -5.00 -15.95 11.28
C ARG A 47 -6.02 -16.69 10.41
N GLY A 48 -5.64 -16.93 9.16
CA GLY A 48 -6.44 -17.71 8.22
C GLY A 48 -7.32 -16.86 7.31
N GLU A 49 -7.48 -15.56 7.60
CA GLU A 49 -8.10 -14.62 6.68
C GLU A 49 -7.34 -14.54 5.36
N VAL A 50 -8.05 -14.24 4.28
CA VAL A 50 -7.48 -14.06 2.95
C VAL A 50 -7.61 -12.60 2.57
N LEU A 51 -6.48 -11.92 2.42
CA LEU A 51 -6.42 -10.54 1.95
C LEU A 51 -6.23 -10.52 0.44
N LEU A 52 -6.99 -9.65 -0.21
CA LEU A 52 -6.75 -9.18 -1.57
C LEU A 52 -5.60 -8.19 -1.55
N LEU A 53 -4.60 -8.42 -2.39
CA LEU A 53 -3.48 -7.53 -2.55
C LEU A 53 -3.76 -6.59 -3.73
N PRO A 54 -3.75 -5.26 -3.54
CA PRO A 54 -3.82 -4.34 -4.67
C PRO A 54 -2.60 -4.53 -5.57
N GLU A 55 -2.71 -4.18 -6.86
CA GLU A 55 -1.60 -4.28 -7.83
C GLU A 55 -0.33 -3.56 -7.36
N GLY A 56 -0.52 -2.62 -6.44
CA GLY A 56 0.48 -1.88 -5.72
C GLY A 56 0.89 -0.64 -6.49
N GLY A 57 1.86 0.08 -5.94
CA GLY A 57 2.36 1.30 -6.54
C GLY A 57 3.76 1.60 -6.05
N ASN A 58 4.34 2.67 -6.57
CA ASN A 58 5.65 3.12 -6.14
C ASN A 58 5.53 3.73 -4.73
N LEU A 59 5.99 2.99 -3.71
CA LEU A 59 5.95 3.46 -2.32
C LEU A 59 7.02 4.54 -2.13
N TYR A 60 6.55 5.73 -1.81
CA TYR A 60 7.38 6.91 -1.64
C TYR A 60 7.23 7.47 -0.22
N GLU A 61 8.32 8.00 0.30
CA GLU A 61 8.35 8.68 1.58
C GLU A 61 8.35 10.19 1.35
N VAL A 62 7.29 10.85 1.80
CA VAL A 62 7.05 12.27 1.59
C VAL A 62 8.16 13.11 2.24
N ARG A 63 8.64 14.10 1.49
CA ARG A 63 9.63 15.09 1.93
C ARG A 63 8.96 16.41 2.30
N GLY A 64 9.69 17.24 3.06
CA GLY A 64 9.22 18.57 3.44
C GLY A 64 8.95 19.46 2.22
N GLY A 65 7.82 20.15 2.22
CA GLY A 65 7.43 21.09 1.16
C GLY A 65 6.71 20.46 -0.04
N GLU A 66 6.55 19.14 -0.08
CA GLU A 66 5.80 18.48 -1.14
C GLU A 66 4.29 18.66 -0.97
N THR A 67 3.59 18.66 -2.10
CA THR A 67 2.13 18.82 -2.16
C THR A 67 1.48 17.58 -2.78
N LYS A 68 0.20 17.35 -2.48
CA LYS A 68 -0.57 16.23 -3.05
C LYS A 68 -0.58 16.28 -4.58
N ALA A 69 -0.74 17.48 -5.15
CA ALA A 69 -0.71 17.69 -6.60
C ALA A 69 0.66 17.38 -7.21
N LEU A 70 1.76 17.70 -6.54
CA LEU A 70 3.10 17.33 -6.99
C LEU A 70 3.28 15.79 -7.03
N LEU A 71 2.75 15.09 -6.02
CA LEU A 71 2.96 13.64 -5.86
C LEU A 71 2.03 12.78 -6.71
N SER A 72 0.83 13.27 -7.05
CA SER A 72 -0.20 12.47 -7.74
C SER A 72 -1.01 13.24 -8.79
N GLY A 73 -0.52 14.39 -9.25
CA GLY A 73 -1.16 15.22 -10.29
C GLY A 73 -2.37 16.03 -9.83
N SER A 74 -3.08 15.59 -8.79
CA SER A 74 -4.16 16.36 -8.14
C SER A 74 -4.33 15.96 -6.67
N GLU A 75 -4.99 16.81 -5.89
CA GLU A 75 -5.36 16.44 -4.51
C GLU A 75 -6.31 15.24 -4.47
N GLN A 76 -7.33 15.24 -5.33
CA GLN A 76 -8.32 14.17 -5.37
C GLN A 76 -7.67 12.81 -5.68
N THR A 77 -6.81 12.77 -6.71
CA THR A 77 -6.10 11.55 -7.09
C THR A 77 -5.20 11.06 -5.97
N PHE A 78 -4.51 11.96 -5.27
CA PHE A 78 -3.70 11.60 -4.10
C PHE A 78 -4.57 10.96 -3.01
N GLU A 79 -5.70 11.60 -2.66
CA GLU A 79 -6.57 11.17 -1.56
C GLU A 79 -7.22 9.81 -1.84
N GLU A 80 -7.69 9.59 -3.07
CA GLU A 80 -8.25 8.32 -3.53
C GLU A 80 -7.21 7.21 -3.50
N LYS A 81 -6.03 7.47 -4.10
CA LYS A 81 -4.93 6.49 -4.19
C LYS A 81 -4.37 6.11 -2.81
N ASN A 82 -4.26 7.08 -1.90
CA ASN A 82 -3.62 6.90 -0.60
C ASN A 82 -4.59 6.69 0.56
N CYS A 83 -5.89 6.75 0.30
CA CYS A 83 -6.97 6.64 1.29
C CYS A 83 -6.78 7.61 2.47
N THR A 84 -6.34 8.84 2.20
CA THR A 84 -6.13 9.86 3.25
C THR A 84 -6.08 11.27 2.71
N LYS A 85 -6.65 12.22 3.46
CA LYS A 85 -6.58 13.66 3.20
C LYS A 85 -5.32 14.33 3.74
N ARG A 86 -4.59 13.64 4.61
CA ARG A 86 -3.44 14.18 5.33
C ARG A 86 -2.17 13.97 4.52
N LEU A 87 -1.35 15.01 4.45
CA LEU A 87 0.00 14.98 3.90
C LEU A 87 0.98 15.54 4.94
N TYR A 88 2.02 14.78 5.27
CA TYR A 88 3.07 15.21 6.20
C TYR A 88 4.41 14.55 5.85
N PRO A 89 5.56 15.16 6.22
CA PRO A 89 6.88 14.56 6.00
C PRO A 89 7.00 13.17 6.64
N THR A 90 7.79 12.30 6.02
CA THR A 90 8.00 10.87 6.37
C THR A 90 6.78 9.96 6.18
N GLN A 91 5.65 10.50 5.74
CA GLN A 91 4.48 9.69 5.40
C GLN A 91 4.78 8.82 4.18
N LYS A 92 4.50 7.52 4.30
CA LYS A 92 4.53 6.60 3.16
C LYS A 92 3.24 6.70 2.36
N VAL A 93 3.40 6.93 1.06
CA VAL A 93 2.34 7.14 0.06
C VAL A 93 2.65 6.36 -1.22
N LEU A 94 1.64 6.11 -2.03
CA LEU A 94 1.76 5.60 -3.39
C LEU A 94 1.77 6.80 -4.34
N LEU A 95 2.77 6.84 -5.23
CA LEU A 95 2.84 7.83 -6.32
C LEU A 95 1.91 7.48 -7.47
#